data_AF-A0A7S2WQP1-F1
#
_entry.id   AF-A0A7S2WQP1-F1
#
_cell.length_a   1.000
_cell.length_b   1.000
_cell.length_c   1.000
_cell.angle_alpha   90.00
_cell.angle_beta   90.00
_cell.angle_gamma   90.00
#
_symmetry.space_group_name_H-M   'P 1'
#
loop_
_entity.id
_entity.type
_entity.pdbx_description
1 polymer ?
#
loop_
_entity_poly.entity_id
_entity_poly.type
_entity_poly.pdbx_seq_one_letter_code
_entity_poly.pdbx_strand_id
1 'polypeptide(L)'
;ATIISLGIYYLSKANVIGTHFSQAECWTFGALISATDPVSTLVLFAELRVEPNLFYLVFGESVLNDAVGIVLFETASQYISKTHDINKLPNAAGVFFLNLFGSLVVGIVLTVIMAAIIKRSHLHAKPVTEQGLFVIFIYLPYVVGEVCQLSGIVTTLTAAMASRKFIYPNLNEVSQDRVEGVLRVLSNLMEVAAFLNLGLSCVLHERDAYSGNIIFW
;
A
#
# COMPACT_ATOMS: atom_id res chain seq x y z
N ALA A 1 15.22 5.79 -5.58
CA ALA A 1 14.88 6.70 -4.46
C ALA A 1 16.09 7.50 -3.93
N THR A 2 17.03 6.89 -3.20
CA THR A 2 18.09 7.61 -2.46
C THR A 2 19.01 8.48 -3.32
N ILE A 3 19.44 7.97 -4.48
CA ILE A 3 20.27 8.72 -5.44
C ILE A 3 19.53 9.96 -5.94
N ILE A 4 18.22 9.83 -6.21
CA ILE A 4 17.38 10.92 -6.71
C ILE A 4 17.17 11.96 -5.60
N SER A 5 16.86 11.53 -4.37
CA SER A 5 16.76 12.42 -3.20
C SER A 5 18.04 13.22 -2.96
N LEU A 6 19.18 12.54 -2.96
CA LEU A 6 20.48 13.18 -2.77
C LEU A 6 20.80 14.11 -3.94
N GLY A 7 20.52 13.70 -5.18
CA GLY A 7 20.70 14.52 -6.38
C GLY A 7 19.90 15.82 -6.31
N ILE A 8 18.61 15.75 -5.97
CA ILE A 8 17.74 16.92 -5.81
C ILE A 8 18.25 17.84 -4.69
N TYR A 9 18.68 17.26 -3.55
CA TYR A 9 19.24 18.03 -2.45
C TYR A 9 20.51 18.79 -2.85
N TYR A 10 21.45 18.13 -3.54
CA TYR A 10 22.68 18.78 -4.00
C TYR A 10 22.44 19.82 -5.10
N LEU A 11 21.51 19.56 -6.03
CA LEU A 11 21.13 20.52 -7.09
C LEU A 11 20.40 21.74 -6.52
N SER A 12 19.56 21.55 -5.50
CA SER A 12 18.91 22.63 -4.78
C SER A 12 19.91 23.48 -3.99
N LYS A 13 20.91 22.83 -3.37
CA LYS A 13 22.01 23.54 -2.70
C LYS A 13 22.93 24.28 -3.67
N ALA A 14 23.12 23.75 -4.88
CA ALA A 14 23.87 24.38 -5.96
C ALA A 14 23.09 25.51 -6.68
N ASN A 15 21.87 25.83 -6.21
CA ASN A 15 21.01 26.90 -6.72
C ASN A 15 20.60 26.76 -8.20
N VAL A 16 20.64 25.53 -8.74
CA VAL A 16 20.30 25.24 -10.14
C VAL A 16 18.78 25.25 -10.37
N ILE A 17 18.01 24.87 -9.34
CA ILE A 17 16.55 24.66 -9.42
C ILE A 17 15.77 25.94 -9.05
N GLY A 18 16.43 26.98 -8.54
CA GLY A 18 15.80 28.25 -8.17
C GLY A 18 14.94 28.20 -6.89
N THR A 19 14.79 27.01 -6.28
CA THR A 19 14.11 26.80 -5.00
C THR A 19 14.99 25.99 -4.04
N HIS A 20 14.96 26.37 -2.77
CA HIS A 20 15.65 25.65 -1.69
C HIS A 20 14.71 24.61 -1.08
N PHE A 21 14.99 23.34 -1.35
CA PHE A 21 14.30 22.23 -0.73
C PHE A 21 15.05 21.80 0.53
N SER A 22 14.30 21.56 1.60
CA SER A 22 14.83 20.93 2.79
C SER A 22 15.23 19.48 2.50
N GLN A 23 16.20 18.97 3.25
CA GLN A 23 16.63 17.58 3.13
C GLN A 23 15.44 16.61 3.27
N ALA A 24 14.53 16.90 4.19
CA ALA A 24 13.37 16.07 4.47
C ALA A 24 12.35 16.05 3.31
N GLU A 25 12.12 17.18 2.61
CA GLU A 25 11.30 17.20 1.37
C GLU A 25 11.92 16.33 0.27
N CYS A 26 13.25 16.36 0.11
CA CYS A 26 13.93 15.51 -0.86
C CYS A 26 13.82 14.01 -0.53
N TRP A 27 13.87 13.65 0.76
CA TRP A 27 13.65 12.25 1.20
C TRP A 27 12.22 11.80 1.00
N THR A 28 11.24 12.64 1.34
CA THR A 28 9.81 12.36 1.13
C THR A 28 9.49 12.20 -0.36
N PHE A 29 10.02 13.07 -1.22
CA PHE A 29 9.88 12.93 -2.67
C PHE A 29 10.51 11.64 -3.18
N GLY A 30 11.71 11.29 -2.70
CA GLY A 30 12.37 10.04 -3.07
C GLY A 30 11.62 8.79 -2.63
N ALA A 31 10.98 8.83 -1.46
CA ALA A 31 10.12 7.76 -0.97
C ALA A 31 8.88 7.60 -1.87
N LEU A 32 8.24 8.72 -2.24
CA LEU A 32 7.06 8.73 -3.11
C LEU A 32 7.35 8.09 -4.47
N ILE A 33 8.47 8.43 -5.12
CA ILE A 33 8.85 7.87 -6.42
C ILE A 33 9.55 6.50 -6.31
N SER A 34 9.73 5.97 -5.09
CA SER A 34 10.37 4.68 -4.87
C SER A 34 9.47 3.52 -5.24
N ALA A 35 8.16 3.69 -5.10
CA ALA A 35 7.15 2.73 -5.52
C ALA A 35 7.27 2.48 -7.02
N THR A 36 7.34 1.21 -7.40
CA THR A 36 7.54 0.79 -8.80
C THR A 36 6.38 -0.08 -9.22
N ASP A 37 5.56 0.44 -10.12
CA ASP A 37 4.44 -0.29 -10.70
C ASP A 37 4.92 -1.16 -11.89
N PRO A 38 4.83 -2.50 -11.81
CA PRO A 38 5.23 -3.41 -12.87
C PRO A 38 4.04 -3.81 -13.75
N VAL A 39 2.85 -3.19 -13.64
CA VAL A 39 1.64 -3.67 -14.34
C VAL A 39 1.89 -3.87 -15.84
N SER A 40 2.57 -2.93 -16.51
CA SER A 40 2.90 -3.09 -17.94
C SER A 40 3.92 -4.20 -18.22
N THR A 41 4.90 -4.41 -17.34
CA THR A 41 5.91 -5.47 -17.52
C THR A 41 5.34 -6.85 -17.22
N LEU A 42 4.44 -6.96 -16.25
CA LEU A 42 3.71 -8.19 -15.93
C LEU A 42 2.79 -8.63 -17.08
N VAL A 43 2.11 -7.69 -17.75
CA VAL A 43 1.32 -7.98 -18.96
C VAL A 43 2.20 -8.56 -20.06
N LEU A 44 3.36 -7.94 -20.32
CA LEU A 44 4.31 -8.44 -21.31
C LEU A 44 4.86 -9.82 -20.95
N PHE A 45 5.18 -10.07 -19.68
CA PHE A 45 5.65 -11.38 -19.22
C PHE A 45 4.61 -12.49 -19.38
N ALA A 46 3.33 -12.17 -19.16
CA ALA A 46 2.23 -13.09 -19.42
C ALA A 46 2.09 -13.41 -20.92
N GLU A 47 2.25 -12.41 -21.78
CA GLU A 47 2.20 -12.59 -23.24
C GLU A 47 3.39 -13.42 -23.77
N LEU A 48 4.58 -13.16 -23.25
CA LEU A 48 5.82 -13.86 -23.60
C LEU A 48 5.95 -15.26 -22.99
N ARG A 49 4.97 -15.71 -22.17
CA ARG A 49 4.98 -17.00 -21.45
C ARG A 49 6.28 -17.23 -20.68
N VAL A 50 6.72 -16.20 -19.96
CA VAL A 50 7.91 -16.26 -19.11
C VAL A 50 7.69 -17.24 -17.96
N GLU A 51 8.78 -17.74 -17.37
CA GLU A 51 8.71 -18.67 -16.24
C GLU A 51 7.82 -18.11 -15.11
N PRO A 52 6.81 -18.85 -14.62
CA PRO A 52 5.87 -18.36 -13.60
C PRO A 52 6.55 -17.87 -12.32
N ASN A 53 7.69 -18.45 -11.97
CA ASN A 53 8.48 -18.04 -10.82
C ASN A 53 8.95 -16.58 -10.92
N LEU A 54 9.37 -16.14 -12.11
CA LEU A 54 9.81 -14.77 -12.33
C LEU A 54 8.62 -13.79 -12.26
N PHE A 55 7.46 -14.19 -12.80
CA PHE A 55 6.24 -13.41 -12.71
C PHE A 55 5.85 -13.14 -11.24
N TYR A 56 5.79 -14.18 -10.41
CA TYR A 56 5.43 -14.04 -9.00
C TYR A 56 6.49 -13.29 -8.20
N LEU A 57 7.77 -13.43 -8.54
CA LEU A 57 8.85 -12.71 -7.89
C LEU A 57 8.72 -11.20 -8.11
N VAL A 58 8.58 -10.75 -9.36
CA VAL A 58 8.46 -9.32 -9.70
C VAL A 58 7.16 -8.73 -9.15
N PHE A 59 6.05 -9.47 -9.24
CA PHE A 59 4.79 -9.05 -8.64
C PHE A 59 4.93 -8.87 -7.11
N GLY A 60 5.54 -9.83 -6.43
CA GLY A 60 5.76 -9.76 -4.99
C GLY A 60 6.69 -8.62 -4.57
N GLU A 61 7.77 -8.39 -5.33
CA GLU A 61 8.69 -7.28 -5.11
C GLU A 61 7.96 -5.93 -5.20
N SER A 62 7.17 -5.70 -6.25
CA SER A 62 6.44 -4.45 -6.41
C SER A 62 5.40 -4.21 -5.33
N VAL A 63 4.61 -5.23 -4.97
CA VAL A 63 3.60 -5.12 -3.90
C VAL A 63 4.26 -4.79 -2.55
N LEU A 64 5.41 -5.41 -2.24
CA LEU A 64 6.17 -5.10 -1.03
C LEU A 64 6.81 -3.71 -1.09
N ASN A 65 7.30 -3.29 -2.26
CA ASN A 65 7.93 -1.99 -2.46
C ASN A 65 6.91 -0.85 -2.26
N ASP A 66 5.68 -0.98 -2.77
CA ASP A 66 4.62 0.00 -2.54
C ASP A 66 4.28 0.14 -1.06
N ALA A 67 4.19 -1.00 -0.36
CA ALA A 67 3.92 -1.07 1.08
C ALA A 67 5.04 -0.41 1.91
N VAL A 68 6.31 -0.66 1.56
CA VAL A 68 7.46 -0.02 2.23
C VAL A 68 7.55 1.46 1.89
N GLY A 69 7.27 1.84 0.64
CA GLY A 69 7.29 3.21 0.15
C GLY A 69 6.32 4.11 0.90
N ILE A 70 5.09 3.65 1.14
CA ILE A 70 4.10 4.44 1.88
C ILE A 70 4.48 4.63 3.36
N VAL A 71 5.01 3.61 4.03
CA VAL A 71 5.51 3.75 5.42
C VAL A 71 6.70 4.70 5.50
N LEU A 72 7.57 4.64 4.49
CA LEU A 72 8.72 5.55 4.40
C LEU A 72 8.24 7.00 4.19
N PHE A 73 7.24 7.21 3.33
CA PHE A 73 6.62 8.52 3.09
C PHE A 73 5.92 9.06 4.35
N GLU A 74 5.14 8.25 5.06
CA GLU A 74 4.49 8.64 6.32
C GLU A 74 5.52 9.01 7.39
N THR A 75 6.59 8.21 7.53
CA THR A 75 7.64 8.50 8.52
C THR A 75 8.43 9.76 8.15
N ALA A 76 8.74 9.95 6.87
CA ALA A 76 9.47 11.12 6.38
C ALA A 76 8.62 12.41 6.47
N SER A 77 7.32 12.34 6.16
CA SER A 77 6.40 13.47 6.31
C SER A 77 6.21 13.89 7.76
N GLN A 78 6.05 12.94 8.68
CA GLN A 78 6.00 13.24 10.12
C GLN A 78 7.30 13.88 10.64
N TYR A 79 8.44 13.52 10.04
CA TYR A 79 9.74 14.12 10.35
C TYR A 79 9.82 15.58 9.88
N ILE A 80 9.38 15.89 8.65
CA ILE A 80 9.27 17.26 8.11
C ILE A 80 8.47 18.15 9.08
N SER A 81 7.31 17.67 9.55
CA SER A 81 6.42 18.50 10.36
C SER A 81 6.92 18.78 11.78
N LYS A 82 7.84 17.98 12.33
CA LYS A 82 8.18 18.01 13.77
C LYS A 82 9.60 18.43 14.10
N THR A 83 10.61 18.22 13.26
CA THR A 83 11.98 18.66 13.61
C THR A 83 12.91 18.78 12.39
N HIS A 84 13.58 19.93 12.24
CA HIS A 84 14.67 20.13 11.26
C HIS A 84 16.06 19.71 11.79
N ASP A 85 16.14 18.85 12.83
CA ASP A 85 17.42 18.45 13.45
C ASP A 85 17.92 17.08 12.98
N ILE A 86 19.07 17.08 12.31
CA ILE A 86 19.76 15.91 11.75
C ILE A 86 20.07 14.84 12.83
N ASN A 87 20.23 15.25 14.08
CA ASN A 87 20.51 14.36 15.22
C ASN A 87 19.36 13.37 15.54
N LYS A 88 18.15 13.61 15.00
CA LYS A 88 16.98 12.73 15.20
C LYS A 88 16.77 11.72 14.06
N LEU A 89 17.61 11.73 13.02
CA LEU A 89 17.57 10.75 11.94
C LEU A 89 17.58 9.27 12.42
N PRO A 90 18.46 8.85 13.37
CA PRO A 90 18.43 7.46 13.86
C PRO A 90 17.12 7.12 14.59
N ASN A 91 16.49 8.08 15.25
CA ASN A 91 15.19 7.88 15.90
C ASN A 91 14.08 7.69 14.85
N ALA A 92 14.09 8.48 13.76
CA ALA A 92 13.15 8.32 12.66
C ALA A 92 13.29 6.94 11.98
N ALA A 93 14.52 6.46 11.77
CA ALA A 93 14.76 5.11 11.27
C ALA A 93 14.22 4.04 12.23
N GLY A 94 14.38 4.23 13.54
CA GLY A 94 13.81 3.33 14.55
C GLY A 94 12.27 3.28 14.49
N VAL A 95 11.61 4.43 14.38
CA VAL A 95 10.14 4.51 14.22
C VAL A 95 9.68 3.84 12.93
N PHE A 96 10.41 4.04 11.82
CA PHE A 96 10.12 3.37 10.56
C PHE A 96 10.12 1.84 10.70
N PHE A 97 11.19 1.26 11.28
CA PHE A 97 11.27 -0.19 11.47
C PHE A 97 10.22 -0.70 12.46
N LEU A 98 9.95 0.04 13.52
CA LEU A 98 8.90 -0.30 14.48
C LEU A 98 7.53 -0.35 13.79
N ASN A 99 7.20 0.66 12.97
CA ASN A 99 5.95 0.71 12.25
C ASN A 99 5.85 -0.42 11.22
N LEU A 100 6.92 -0.66 10.45
CA LEU A 100 6.95 -1.72 9.46
C LEU A 100 6.76 -3.10 10.09
N PHE A 101 7.61 -3.49 11.05
CA PHE A 101 7.53 -4.80 11.68
C PHE A 101 6.31 -4.95 12.60
N GLY A 102 5.91 -3.87 13.28
CA GLY A 102 4.69 -3.82 14.09
C GLY A 102 3.46 -4.14 13.25
N SER A 103 3.28 -3.46 12.11
CA SER A 103 2.19 -3.72 11.16
C SER A 103 2.20 -5.16 10.64
N LEU A 104 3.37 -5.71 10.30
CA LEU A 104 3.50 -7.10 9.84
C LEU A 104 2.99 -8.09 10.91
N VAL A 105 3.45 -7.94 12.16
CA VAL A 105 3.07 -8.83 13.27
C VAL A 105 1.57 -8.72 13.56
N VAL A 106 1.03 -7.50 13.64
CA VAL A 106 -0.40 -7.27 13.88
C VAL A 106 -1.24 -7.89 12.76
N GLY A 107 -0.84 -7.73 11.50
CA GLY A 107 -1.53 -8.34 10.36
C GLY A 107 -1.64 -9.86 10.47
N ILE A 108 -0.53 -10.54 10.78
CA ILE A 108 -0.51 -12.00 10.95
C ILE A 108 -1.40 -12.43 12.12
N VAL A 109 -1.28 -11.77 13.27
CA VAL A 109 -2.07 -12.09 14.48
C VAL A 109 -3.57 -11.94 14.20
N LEU A 110 -3.98 -10.84 13.55
CA LEU A 110 -5.37 -10.61 13.20
C LEU A 110 -5.91 -11.69 12.26
N THR A 111 -5.15 -12.08 11.24
CA THR A 111 -5.56 -13.16 10.34
C THR A 111 -5.74 -14.48 11.06
N VAL A 112 -4.86 -14.83 12.00
CA VAL A 112 -4.98 -16.06 12.79
C VAL A 112 -6.25 -16.02 13.65
N ILE A 113 -6.57 -14.87 14.26
CA ILE A 113 -7.81 -14.67 15.02
C ILE A 113 -9.03 -14.83 14.11
N MET A 114 -9.05 -14.18 12.95
CA MET A 114 -10.13 -14.26 11.96
C MET A 114 -10.33 -15.70 11.45
N ALA A 115 -9.24 -16.41 11.16
CA ALA A 115 -9.27 -17.82 10.77
C ALA A 115 -9.88 -18.70 11.87
N ALA A 116 -9.53 -18.45 13.13
CA ALA A 116 -10.10 -19.16 14.27
C ALA A 116 -11.60 -18.88 14.43
N ILE A 117 -12.05 -17.65 14.19
CA ILE A 117 -13.48 -17.28 14.20
C ILE A 117 -14.24 -18.04 13.13
N ILE A 118 -13.77 -18.03 11.87
CA ILE A 118 -14.41 -18.74 10.76
C ILE A 118 -14.49 -20.24 11.05
N LYS A 119 -13.37 -20.83 11.51
CA LYS A 119 -13.30 -22.25 11.83
C LYS A 119 -14.25 -22.66 12.97
N ARG A 120 -14.41 -21.83 14.01
CA ARG A 120 -15.31 -22.13 15.15
C ARG A 120 -16.78 -21.89 14.86
N SER A 121 -17.10 -20.98 13.94
CA SER A 121 -18.48 -20.56 13.68
C SER A 121 -19.30 -21.58 12.88
N HIS A 122 -18.69 -22.69 12.40
CA HIS A 122 -19.34 -23.75 11.61
C HIS A 122 -20.25 -23.20 10.48
N LEU A 123 -19.79 -22.13 9.81
CA LEU A 123 -20.59 -21.39 8.81
C LEU A 123 -20.67 -22.09 7.45
N HIS A 124 -20.07 -23.28 7.29
CA HIS A 124 -20.07 -24.03 6.03
C HIS A 124 -21.48 -24.27 5.45
N ALA A 125 -22.50 -24.38 6.30
CA ALA A 125 -23.89 -24.57 5.88
C ALA A 125 -24.57 -23.28 5.36
N LYS A 126 -23.97 -22.10 5.53
CA LYS A 126 -24.53 -20.79 5.17
C LYS A 126 -23.50 -19.94 4.40
N PRO A 127 -23.28 -20.23 3.10
CA PRO A 127 -22.23 -19.59 2.31
C PRO A 127 -22.36 -18.07 2.19
N VAL A 128 -23.60 -17.53 2.17
CA VAL A 128 -23.83 -16.08 2.09
C VAL A 128 -23.32 -15.35 3.34
N THR A 129 -23.52 -15.92 4.53
CA THR A 129 -23.06 -15.33 5.79
C THR A 129 -21.53 -15.38 5.89
N GLU A 130 -20.94 -16.49 5.47
CA GLU A 130 -19.49 -16.68 5.41
C GLU A 130 -18.82 -15.65 4.48
N GLN A 131 -19.40 -15.41 3.30
CA GLN A 131 -18.94 -14.38 2.35
C GLN A 131 -19.05 -12.97 2.94
N GLY A 132 -20.19 -12.63 3.55
CA GLY A 132 -20.38 -11.31 4.17
C GLY A 132 -19.38 -11.06 5.31
N LEU A 133 -19.10 -12.08 6.12
CA LEU A 133 -18.09 -12.00 7.18
C LEU A 133 -16.68 -11.82 6.60
N PHE A 134 -16.35 -12.53 5.51
CA PHE A 134 -15.07 -12.36 4.83
C PHE A 134 -14.88 -10.93 4.32
N VAL A 135 -15.92 -10.32 3.74
CA VAL A 135 -15.85 -8.92 3.27
C VAL A 135 -15.52 -7.96 4.41
N ILE A 136 -16.13 -8.14 5.58
CA ILE A 136 -15.81 -7.34 6.78
C ILE A 136 -14.35 -7.57 7.22
N PHE A 137 -13.88 -8.82 7.16
CA PHE A 137 -12.50 -9.18 7.54
C PHE A 137 -11.43 -8.66 6.59
N ILE A 138 -11.76 -8.29 5.35
CA ILE A 138 -10.81 -7.61 4.46
C ILE A 138 -10.46 -6.22 5.00
N TYR A 139 -11.45 -5.47 5.51
CA TYR A 139 -11.25 -4.09 5.96
C TYR A 139 -10.82 -3.97 7.43
N LEU A 140 -11.19 -4.93 8.28
CA LEU A 140 -10.89 -4.89 9.71
C LEU A 140 -9.38 -4.73 10.05
N PRO A 141 -8.43 -5.41 9.37
CA PRO A 141 -6.99 -5.19 9.59
C PRO A 141 -6.54 -3.75 9.41
N TYR A 142 -7.11 -3.03 8.44
CA TYR A 142 -6.81 -1.63 8.20
C TYR A 142 -7.14 -0.78 9.42
N VAL A 143 -8.39 -0.90 9.90
CA VAL A 143 -8.88 -0.13 11.05
C VAL A 143 -8.07 -0.42 12.30
N VAL A 144 -7.74 -1.70 12.56
CA VAL A 144 -6.93 -2.06 13.73
C VAL A 144 -5.51 -1.51 13.62
N GLY A 145 -4.90 -1.56 12.42
CA GLY A 145 -3.58 -0.97 12.17
C GLY A 145 -3.56 0.52 12.52
N GLU A 146 -4.53 1.28 12.01
CA GLU A 146 -4.66 2.72 12.27
C GLU A 146 -4.89 3.04 13.75
N VAL A 147 -5.75 2.29 14.45
CA VAL A 147 -5.99 2.48 15.89
C VAL A 147 -4.74 2.20 16.71
N CYS A 148 -3.90 1.24 16.28
CA CYS A 148 -2.61 0.95 16.89
C CYS A 148 -1.51 1.98 16.55
N GLN A 149 -1.81 3.04 15.79
CA GLN A 149 -0.84 4.01 15.26
C GLN A 149 0.27 3.35 14.42
N LEU A 150 -0.06 2.25 13.77
CA LEU A 150 0.78 1.52 12.83
C LEU A 150 0.24 1.75 11.42
N SER A 151 0.99 1.34 10.39
CA SER A 151 0.50 1.47 9.02
C SER A 151 -0.66 0.50 8.77
N GLY A 152 -1.88 1.01 8.57
CA GLY A 152 -3.06 0.23 8.23
C GLY A 152 -2.90 -0.51 6.90
N ILE A 153 -2.18 0.09 5.95
CA ILE A 153 -1.94 -0.46 4.61
C ILE A 153 -1.06 -1.72 4.70
N VAL A 154 0.08 -1.65 5.39
CA VAL A 154 0.97 -2.81 5.59
C VAL A 154 0.26 -3.91 6.40
N THR A 155 -0.50 -3.52 7.42
CA THR A 155 -1.28 -4.47 8.24
C THR A 155 -2.28 -5.23 7.38
N THR A 156 -2.99 -4.54 6.49
CA THR A 156 -3.97 -5.13 5.56
C THR A 156 -3.32 -6.03 4.52
N LEU A 157 -2.21 -5.59 3.93
CA LEU A 157 -1.45 -6.38 2.96
C LEU A 157 -0.95 -7.68 3.58
N THR A 158 -0.37 -7.60 4.78
CA THR A 158 0.12 -8.77 5.50
C THR A 158 -1.03 -9.71 5.86
N ALA A 159 -2.17 -9.14 6.31
CA ALA A 159 -3.35 -9.92 6.60
C ALA A 159 -3.91 -10.61 5.35
N ALA A 160 -3.92 -9.94 4.20
CA ALA A 160 -4.36 -10.51 2.92
C ALA A 160 -3.45 -11.67 2.47
N MET A 161 -2.13 -11.49 2.55
CA MET A 161 -1.15 -12.55 2.26
C MET A 161 -1.33 -13.76 3.17
N ALA A 162 -1.46 -13.53 4.49
CA ALA A 162 -1.67 -14.59 5.47
C ALA A 162 -3.03 -15.29 5.29
N SER A 163 -4.06 -14.57 4.80
CA SER A 163 -5.41 -15.10 4.62
C SER A 163 -5.46 -16.26 3.64
N ARG A 164 -4.60 -16.26 2.61
CA ARG A 164 -4.49 -17.39 1.67
C ARG A 164 -4.07 -18.69 2.38
N LYS A 165 -3.28 -18.59 3.45
CA LYS A 165 -2.79 -19.75 4.20
C LYS A 165 -3.72 -20.15 5.34
N PHE A 166 -4.27 -19.19 6.08
CA PHE A 166 -5.01 -19.45 7.31
C PHE A 166 -6.53 -19.40 7.15
N ILE A 167 -7.06 -18.50 6.33
CA ILE A 167 -8.51 -18.30 6.17
C ILE A 167 -9.06 -19.14 5.02
N TYR A 168 -8.41 -19.09 3.86
CA TYR A 168 -8.90 -19.72 2.63
C TYR A 168 -9.21 -21.22 2.77
N PRO A 169 -8.36 -22.05 3.42
CA PRO A 169 -8.67 -23.48 3.61
C PRO A 169 -9.84 -23.76 4.55
N ASN A 170 -10.23 -22.78 5.39
CA ASN A 170 -11.37 -22.91 6.30
C ASN A 170 -12.69 -22.46 5.64
N LEU A 171 -12.65 -21.91 4.41
CA LEU A 171 -13.85 -21.49 3.69
C LEU A 171 -14.45 -22.64 2.88
N ASN A 172 -15.78 -22.63 2.71
CA ASN A 172 -16.45 -23.52 1.75
C ASN A 172 -16.00 -23.25 0.30
N GLU A 173 -15.92 -24.27 -0.55
CA GLU A 173 -15.47 -24.16 -1.96
C GLU A 173 -16.28 -23.12 -2.75
N VAL A 174 -17.61 -23.14 -2.61
CA VAL A 174 -18.49 -22.15 -3.25
C VAL A 174 -18.21 -20.72 -2.77
N SER A 175 -17.85 -20.55 -1.50
CA SER A 175 -17.49 -19.25 -0.94
C SER A 175 -16.12 -18.78 -1.41
N GLN A 176 -15.17 -19.69 -1.61
CA GLN A 176 -13.84 -19.38 -2.15
C GLN A 176 -13.93 -18.74 -3.53
N ASP A 177 -14.66 -19.37 -4.47
CA ASP A 177 -14.82 -18.85 -5.83
C ASP A 177 -15.52 -17.50 -5.86
N ARG A 178 -16.58 -17.33 -5.05
CA ARG A 178 -17.34 -16.08 -5.00
C ARG A 178 -16.54 -14.94 -4.39
N VAL A 179 -15.81 -15.20 -3.31
CA VAL A 179 -14.93 -14.21 -2.68
C VAL A 179 -13.85 -13.75 -3.65
N GLU A 180 -13.23 -14.67 -4.39
CA GLU A 180 -12.23 -14.33 -5.41
C GLU A 180 -12.83 -13.45 -6.51
N GLY A 181 -14.03 -13.80 -7.00
CA GLY A 181 -14.75 -12.99 -7.97
C GLY A 181 -15.05 -11.58 -7.48
N VAL A 182 -15.55 -11.43 -6.25
CA VAL A 182 -15.83 -10.11 -5.64
C VAL A 182 -14.54 -9.30 -5.49
N LEU A 183 -13.46 -9.89 -4.98
CA LEU A 183 -12.17 -9.23 -4.84
C LEU A 183 -11.59 -8.77 -6.17
N ARG A 184 -11.68 -9.59 -7.22
CA ARG A 184 -11.18 -9.22 -8.56
C ARG A 184 -11.95 -8.05 -9.15
N VAL A 185 -13.27 -8.04 -9.02
CA VAL A 185 -14.10 -6.91 -9.48
C VAL A 185 -13.76 -5.63 -8.70
N LEU A 186 -13.64 -5.72 -7.37
CA LEU A 186 -13.25 -4.58 -6.54
C LEU A 186 -11.87 -4.05 -6.91
N SER A 187 -10.88 -4.93 -7.11
CA SER A 187 -9.53 -4.53 -7.53
C SER A 187 -9.55 -3.75 -8.85
N ASN A 188 -10.23 -4.28 -9.87
CA ASN A 188 -10.31 -3.61 -11.17
C ASN A 188 -11.04 -2.25 -11.08
N LEU A 189 -12.09 -2.15 -10.26
CA LEU A 189 -12.80 -0.88 -10.05
C LEU A 189 -11.90 0.16 -9.37
N MET A 190 -11.13 -0.24 -8.36
CA MET A 190 -10.21 0.66 -7.65
C MET A 190 -9.06 1.11 -8.54
N GLU A 191 -8.53 0.23 -9.38
CA GLU A 191 -7.48 0.57 -10.35
C GLU A 191 -7.98 1.61 -11.38
N VAL A 192 -9.15 1.38 -11.97
CA VAL A 192 -9.78 2.34 -12.90
C VAL A 192 -10.05 3.68 -12.20
N ALA A 193 -10.53 3.65 -10.95
CA ALA A 193 -10.78 4.86 -10.17
C ALA A 193 -9.47 5.63 -9.87
N ALA A 194 -8.39 4.94 -9.54
CA ALA A 194 -7.08 5.55 -9.30
C ALA A 194 -6.52 6.24 -10.56
N PHE A 195 -6.55 5.56 -11.71
CA PHE A 195 -6.11 6.16 -12.98
C PHE A 195 -7.00 7.33 -13.42
N LEU A 196 -8.32 7.21 -13.23
CA LEU A 196 -9.25 8.28 -13.54
C LEU A 196 -8.97 9.53 -12.68
N ASN A 197 -8.74 9.34 -11.38
CA ASN A 197 -8.41 10.42 -10.47
C ASN A 197 -7.08 11.09 -10.84
N LEU A 198 -6.04 10.31 -11.15
CA LEU A 198 -4.75 10.85 -11.61
C LEU A 198 -4.92 11.66 -12.91
N GLY A 199 -5.66 11.12 -13.88
CA GLY A 199 -5.93 11.81 -15.14
C GLY A 199 -6.71 13.11 -14.94
N LEU A 200 -7.74 13.09 -14.10
CA LEU A 200 -8.54 14.27 -13.77
C LEU A 200 -7.71 15.32 -13.03
N SER A 201 -6.90 14.92 -12.04
CA SER A 201 -6.02 15.83 -11.30
C SER A 201 -5.01 16.54 -12.20
N CYS A 202 -4.42 15.85 -13.18
CA CYS A 202 -3.54 16.48 -14.15
C CYS A 202 -4.26 17.53 -15.01
N VAL A 203 -5.45 17.19 -15.53
CA VAL A 203 -6.25 18.11 -16.38
C VAL A 203 -6.75 19.32 -15.58
N LEU A 204 -7.18 19.11 -14.33
CA LEU A 204 -7.62 20.19 -13.45
C LEU A 204 -6.46 21.10 -13.04
N HIS A 205 -5.27 20.54 -12.79
CA HIS A 205 -4.08 21.35 -12.49
C HIS A 205 -3.67 22.24 -13.67
N GLU A 206 -3.72 21.73 -14.90
CA GLU A 206 -3.53 22.57 -16.10
C GLU A 206 -4.64 23.62 -16.27
N ARG A 207 -5.86 23.31 -15.81
CA ARG A 207 -6.98 24.27 -15.78
C ARG A 207 -6.91 25.29 -14.65
N ASP A 208 -6.19 25.07 -13.55
CA ASP A 208 -6.00 26.12 -12.53
C ASP A 208 -4.97 27.18 -12.94
N ALA A 209 -4.20 26.95 -14.02
CA ALA A 209 -3.56 28.02 -14.78
C ALA A 209 -4.57 28.89 -15.58
N TYR A 210 -5.83 28.44 -15.68
CA TYR A 210 -6.98 29.12 -16.29
C TYR A 210 -8.26 28.94 -15.45
N SER A 211 -8.24 29.45 -14.20
CA SER A 211 -9.41 29.71 -13.34
C SER A 211 -10.70 28.93 -13.67
N GLY A 212 -10.90 27.77 -13.04
CA GLY A 212 -12.12 27.01 -13.19
C GLY A 212 -12.33 26.00 -12.07
N ASN A 213 -12.58 26.51 -10.85
CA ASN A 213 -12.98 25.76 -9.65
C ASN A 213 -13.99 24.67 -9.97
N ILE A 214 -13.57 23.40 -9.96
CA ILE A 214 -14.45 22.27 -9.63
C ILE A 214 -13.65 21.29 -8.76
N ILE A 215 -13.78 21.45 -7.45
CA ILE A 215 -13.35 20.49 -6.44
C ILE A 215 -14.59 19.69 -6.04
N PHE A 216 -14.60 18.38 -6.31
CA PHE A 216 -15.55 17.46 -5.68
C PHE A 216 -14.89 16.85 -4.43
N TRP A 217 -15.64 16.90 -3.34
CA TRP A 217 -15.36 16.27 -2.05
C TRP A 217 -15.41 14.74 -2.13
#